data_AF-A0A6L3XX24-F1
#
_entry.id   AF-A0A6L3XX24-F1
#
_cell.length_a   1.000
_cell.length_b   1.000
_cell.length_c   1.000
_cell.angle_alpha   90.00
_cell.angle_beta   90.00
_cell.angle_gamma   90.00
#
_symmetry.space_group_name_H-M   'P 1'
#
loop_
_entity.id
_entity.type
_entity.pdbx_description
1 polymer ?
#
loop_
_entity_poly.entity_id
_entity_poly.type
_entity_poly.pdbx_seq_one_letter_code
_entity_poly.pdbx_strand_id
1 'polypeptide(L)'
;MSEVTDLTVIEIKPEQAPVLYVAGGLDAYLEQIRQAVNEVPDLSTKKGRDRVASLAAQVSRSKTAIEKPGREYLKRLKEAVRPAEAEIKRFVDACDELRDATRRPLTEWEAEQERIKAEEAMNALHAEALEMNEKFDRQRAAQFEVDHEMALLMNKDFDREREEQRRLAEQAQR
;
A
#
# COMPACT_ATOMS: atom_id res chain seq x y z
N MET A 1 -30.04 34.37 -53.78
CA MET A 1 -28.83 33.54 -53.97
C MET A 1 -28.04 33.67 -52.68
N SER A 2 -28.17 32.71 -51.76
CA SER A 2 -27.45 32.72 -50.49
C SER A 2 -25.99 32.36 -50.78
N GLU A 3 -25.11 33.35 -50.67
CA GLU A 3 -23.67 33.15 -50.73
C GLU A 3 -23.28 32.17 -49.63
N VAL A 4 -22.86 30.98 -50.03
CA VAL A 4 -22.21 30.02 -49.15
C VAL A 4 -20.87 30.64 -48.82
N THR A 5 -20.76 31.34 -47.70
CA THR A 5 -19.47 31.66 -47.09
C THR A 5 -18.81 30.35 -46.74
N ASP A 6 -18.02 29.82 -47.68
CA ASP A 6 -17.09 28.74 -47.44
C ASP A 6 -16.20 29.23 -46.30
N LEU A 7 -16.38 28.64 -45.11
CA LEU A 7 -15.48 28.81 -43.99
C LEU A 7 -14.12 28.39 -44.49
N THR A 8 -13.27 29.37 -44.78
CA THR A 8 -11.85 29.22 -45.07
C THR A 8 -11.31 28.15 -44.15
N VAL A 9 -10.73 27.10 -44.71
CA VAL A 9 -10.08 26.02 -43.98
C VAL A 9 -9.22 26.67 -42.90
N ILE A 10 -9.62 26.54 -41.63
CA ILE A 10 -8.92 27.14 -40.49
C ILE A 10 -7.59 26.40 -40.37
N GLU A 11 -6.57 26.90 -41.03
CA GLU A 11 -5.21 26.39 -40.96
C GLU A 11 -4.45 27.19 -39.90
N ILE A 12 -4.31 26.58 -38.71
CA ILE A 12 -3.50 27.17 -37.64
C ILE A 12 -2.05 26.82 -37.92
N LYS A 13 -1.23 27.86 -38.16
CA LYS A 13 0.21 27.65 -38.35
C LYS A 13 0.91 27.45 -37.00
N PRO A 14 1.98 26.64 -36.92
CA PRO A 14 2.69 26.36 -35.68
C PRO A 14 3.15 27.60 -34.89
N GLU A 15 3.54 28.68 -35.58
CA GLU A 15 3.98 29.94 -34.99
C GLU A 15 2.87 30.73 -34.29
N GLN A 16 1.60 30.49 -34.64
CA GLN A 16 0.44 31.13 -34.01
C GLN A 16 0.01 30.40 -32.73
N ALA A 17 0.43 29.14 -32.57
CA ALA A 17 0.03 28.27 -31.47
C ALA A 17 0.27 28.87 -30.06
N PRO A 18 1.43 29.50 -29.75
CA PRO A 18 1.68 30.06 -28.41
C PRO A 18 0.72 31.20 -28.02
N VAL A 19 0.21 31.95 -29.01
CA VAL A 19 -0.71 33.08 -28.79
C VAL A 19 -2.17 32.61 -28.78
N LEU A 20 -2.48 31.56 -29.54
CA LEU A 20 -3.85 31.05 -29.69
C LEU A 20 -4.25 30.05 -28.59
N TYR A 21 -3.36 29.15 -28.16
CA TYR A 21 -3.67 28.13 -27.16
C TYR A 21 -3.43 28.61 -25.73
N VAL A 22 -3.98 29.79 -25.43
CA VAL A 22 -4.05 30.39 -24.09
C VAL A 22 -5.51 30.54 -23.68
N ALA A 23 -5.76 30.88 -22.42
CA ALA A 23 -7.12 31.15 -21.95
C ALA A 23 -7.78 32.26 -22.79
N GLY A 24 -8.92 31.94 -23.43
CA GLY A 24 -9.65 32.87 -24.30
C GLY A 24 -9.06 33.10 -25.70
N GLY A 25 -7.89 32.52 -26.02
CA GLY A 25 -7.21 32.76 -27.30
C GLY A 25 -7.94 32.19 -28.53
N LEU A 26 -8.91 31.29 -28.34
CA LEU A 26 -9.69 30.66 -29.40
C LEU A 26 -11.12 31.24 -29.56
N ASP A 27 -11.49 32.24 -28.74
CA ASP A 27 -12.86 32.75 -28.69
C ASP A 27 -13.30 33.36 -30.03
N ALA A 28 -12.38 34.01 -30.76
CA ALA A 28 -12.65 34.53 -32.10
C ALA A 28 -13.05 33.43 -33.11
N TYR A 29 -12.38 32.27 -33.05
CA TYR A 29 -12.73 31.13 -33.91
C TYR A 29 -14.05 30.49 -33.51
N LEU A 30 -14.35 30.41 -32.21
CA LEU A 30 -15.64 29.92 -31.72
C LEU A 30 -16.78 30.83 -32.18
N GLU A 31 -16.58 32.14 -32.11
CA GLU A 31 -17.58 33.12 -32.57
C GLU A 31 -17.79 33.04 -34.09
N GLN A 32 -16.72 32.89 -34.87
CA GLN A 32 -16.83 32.66 -36.31
C GLN A 32 -17.60 31.38 -36.64
N ILE A 33 -17.36 30.29 -35.92
CA ILE A 33 -18.10 29.03 -36.10
C ILE A 33 -19.57 29.21 -35.74
N ARG A 34 -19.88 29.92 -34.64
CA ARG A 34 -21.26 30.21 -34.23
C ARG A 34 -22.01 31.00 -35.31
N GLN A 35 -21.40 32.05 -35.83
CA GLN A 35 -22.00 32.88 -36.88
C GLN A 35 -22.27 32.07 -38.15
N ALA A 36 -21.35 31.18 -38.53
CA ALA A 36 -21.52 30.36 -39.72
C ALA A 36 -22.63 29.29 -39.62
N VAL A 37 -23.03 28.91 -38.41
CA VAL A 37 -24.12 27.93 -38.18
C VAL A 37 -25.40 28.56 -37.64
N ASN A 38 -25.50 29.89 -37.66
CA ASN A 38 -26.63 30.65 -37.10
C ASN A 38 -27.90 30.61 -37.97
N GLU A 39 -27.90 29.87 -39.07
CA GLU A 39 -29.12 29.65 -39.86
C GLU A 39 -30.03 28.60 -39.21
N VAL A 40 -31.36 28.77 -39.36
CA VAL A 40 -32.38 27.83 -38.88
C VAL A 40 -33.11 27.21 -40.08
N PRO A 41 -32.62 26.07 -40.62
CA PRO A 41 -33.28 25.40 -41.75
C PRO A 41 -34.63 24.77 -41.36
N ASP A 42 -35.56 24.70 -42.32
CA ASP A 42 -36.88 24.08 -42.12
C ASP A 42 -36.78 22.54 -42.00
N LEU A 43 -37.07 22.03 -40.81
CA LEU A 43 -36.99 20.60 -40.46
C LEU A 43 -38.10 19.75 -41.09
N SER A 44 -39.17 20.36 -41.60
CA SER A 44 -40.27 19.64 -42.27
C SER A 44 -39.80 19.01 -43.59
N THR A 45 -38.82 19.63 -44.25
CA THR A 45 -38.29 19.18 -45.54
C THR A 45 -37.03 18.32 -45.38
N LYS A 46 -36.82 17.36 -46.29
CA LYS A 46 -35.57 16.59 -46.35
C LYS A 46 -34.35 17.51 -46.54
N LYS A 47 -34.46 18.53 -47.40
CA LYS A 47 -33.38 19.48 -47.69
C LYS A 47 -32.95 20.27 -46.45
N GLY A 48 -33.89 20.71 -45.62
CA GLY A 48 -33.54 21.43 -44.38
C GLY A 48 -32.87 20.52 -43.35
N ARG A 49 -33.31 19.26 -43.20
CA ARG A 49 -32.61 18.27 -42.36
C ARG A 49 -31.19 17.97 -42.86
N ASP A 50 -31.01 17.81 -44.17
CA ASP A 50 -29.69 17.59 -44.78
C ASP A 50 -28.77 18.80 -44.57
N ARG A 51 -29.33 20.02 -44.57
CA ARG A 51 -28.57 21.25 -44.28
C ARG A 51 -28.10 21.30 -42.83
N VAL A 52 -28.96 20.96 -41.86
CA VAL A 52 -28.57 20.88 -40.44
C VAL A 52 -27.43 19.86 -40.25
N ALA A 53 -27.51 18.69 -40.89
CA ALA A 53 -26.45 17.69 -40.84
C ALA A 53 -25.12 18.24 -41.41
N SER A 54 -25.18 19.01 -42.51
CA SER A 54 -24.01 19.64 -43.11
C SER A 54 -23.36 20.68 -42.20
N LEU A 55 -24.17 21.54 -41.55
CA LEU A 55 -23.67 22.52 -40.58
C LEU A 55 -23.00 21.83 -39.38
N ALA A 56 -23.61 20.78 -38.83
CA ALA A 56 -23.03 20.01 -37.73
C ALA A 56 -21.69 19.35 -38.13
N ALA A 57 -21.60 18.82 -39.36
CA ALA A 57 -20.36 18.28 -39.90
C ALA A 57 -19.29 19.37 -40.11
N GLN A 58 -19.69 20.59 -40.43
CA GLN A 58 -18.79 21.75 -40.55
C GLN A 58 -18.22 22.18 -39.20
N VAL A 59 -19.03 22.20 -38.13
CA VAL A 59 -18.54 22.42 -36.75
C VAL A 59 -17.52 21.36 -36.37
N SER A 60 -17.82 20.08 -36.66
CA SER A 60 -16.93 18.96 -36.34
C SER A 60 -15.59 19.03 -37.06
N ARG A 61 -15.59 19.44 -38.33
CA ARG A 61 -14.36 19.67 -39.11
C ARG A 61 -13.55 20.84 -38.55
N SER A 62 -14.21 21.97 -38.24
CA SER A 62 -13.56 23.16 -37.67
C SER A 62 -12.94 22.88 -36.30
N LYS A 63 -13.65 22.14 -35.43
CA LYS A 63 -13.12 21.65 -34.15
C LYS A 63 -11.84 20.86 -34.35
N THR A 64 -11.87 19.89 -35.27
CA THR A 64 -10.74 19.01 -35.53
C THR A 64 -9.53 19.76 -36.09
N ALA A 65 -9.77 20.77 -36.94
CA ALA A 65 -8.73 21.62 -37.52
C ALA A 65 -8.00 22.46 -36.46
N ILE A 66 -8.71 22.90 -35.41
CA ILE A 66 -8.13 23.67 -34.30
C ILE A 66 -7.49 22.75 -33.25
N GLU A 67 -8.08 21.60 -32.96
CA GLU A 67 -7.62 20.69 -31.91
C GLU A 67 -6.30 19.98 -32.27
N LYS A 68 -6.15 19.51 -33.52
CA LYS A 68 -4.98 18.74 -33.94
C LYS A 68 -3.66 19.52 -33.79
N PRO A 69 -3.52 20.77 -34.31
CA PRO A 69 -2.30 21.55 -34.13
C PRO A 69 -2.03 21.88 -32.66
N GLY A 70 -3.08 22.07 -31.85
CA GLY A 70 -2.95 22.30 -30.42
C GLY A 70 -2.37 21.10 -29.68
N ARG A 71 -2.79 19.88 -30.02
CA ARG A 71 -2.21 18.64 -29.48
C ARG A 71 -0.75 18.47 -29.89
N GLU A 72 -0.40 18.78 -31.14
CA GLU A 72 0.99 18.75 -31.60
C GLU A 72 1.87 19.78 -30.88
N TYR A 73 1.36 21.00 -30.68
CA TYR A 73 2.03 22.04 -29.92
C TYR A 73 2.31 21.59 -28.47
N LEU A 74 1.29 21.04 -27.78
CA LEU A 74 1.45 20.49 -26.43
C LEU A 74 2.46 19.34 -26.38
N LYS A 75 2.51 18.50 -27.42
CA LYS A 75 3.51 17.42 -27.52
C LYS A 75 4.92 17.99 -27.60
N ARG A 76 5.16 18.99 -28.45
CA ARG A 76 6.47 19.66 -28.58
C ARG A 76 6.91 20.35 -27.29
N LEU A 77 5.98 21.04 -26.61
CA LEU A 77 6.27 21.65 -25.31
C LEU A 77 6.69 20.59 -24.27
N LYS A 78 5.95 19.48 -24.19
CA LYS A 78 6.28 18.37 -23.29
C LYS A 78 7.61 17.71 -23.64
N GLU A 79 7.92 17.58 -24.92
CA GLU A 79 9.21 17.06 -25.38
C GLU A 79 10.38 17.95 -24.99
N ALA A 80 10.20 19.28 -25.02
CA ALA A 80 11.23 20.22 -24.60
C ALA A 80 11.52 20.15 -23.09
N VAL A 81 10.51 19.93 -22.24
CA VAL A 81 10.69 19.83 -20.79
C VAL A 81 11.10 18.44 -20.31
N ARG A 82 10.85 17.38 -21.09
CA ARG A 82 11.14 15.99 -20.73
C ARG A 82 12.59 15.74 -20.27
N PRO A 83 13.64 16.29 -20.90
CA PRO A 83 15.02 16.13 -20.43
C PRO A 83 15.25 16.74 -19.04
N ALA A 84 14.66 17.91 -18.78
CA ALA A 84 14.75 18.55 -17.48
C ALA A 84 13.99 17.76 -16.40
N GLU A 85 12.79 17.26 -16.71
CA GLU A 85 12.04 16.37 -15.82
C GLU A 85 12.82 15.09 -15.50
N ALA A 86 13.47 14.50 -16.51
CA ALA A 86 14.29 13.29 -16.34
C ALA A 86 15.52 13.55 -15.45
N GLU A 87 16.19 14.69 -15.62
CA GLU A 87 17.34 15.06 -14.78
C GLU A 87 16.92 15.36 -13.34
N ILE A 88 15.81 16.07 -13.14
CA ILE A 88 15.25 16.30 -11.79
C ILE A 88 14.94 14.97 -11.12
N LYS A 89 14.31 14.04 -11.84
CA LYS A 89 14.02 12.71 -11.30
C LYS A 89 15.31 11.98 -10.92
N ARG A 90 16.30 11.92 -11.81
CA ARG A 90 17.61 11.31 -11.55
C ARG A 90 18.26 11.91 -10.30
N PHE A 91 18.20 13.22 -10.13
CA PHE A 91 18.75 13.91 -8.97
C PHE A 91 18.04 13.52 -7.68
N VAL A 92 16.70 13.51 -7.68
CA VAL A 92 15.90 13.10 -6.51
C VAL A 92 16.18 11.64 -6.13
N ASP A 93 16.17 10.73 -7.11
CA ASP A 93 16.45 9.31 -6.91
C ASP A 93 17.86 9.12 -6.29
N ALA A 94 18.87 9.86 -6.78
CA ALA A 94 20.22 9.83 -6.23
C ALA A 94 20.32 10.41 -4.81
N CYS A 95 19.55 11.45 -4.50
CA CYS A 95 19.47 12.00 -3.15
C CYS A 95 18.81 11.04 -2.16
N ASP A 96 17.75 10.34 -2.59
CA ASP A 96 17.08 9.32 -1.78
C ASP A 96 18.01 8.13 -1.51
N GLU A 97 18.74 7.65 -2.54
CA GLU A 97 19.75 6.60 -2.36
C GLU A 97 20.84 7.02 -1.38
N LEU A 98 21.34 8.26 -1.49
CA LEU A 98 22.34 8.79 -0.59
C LEU A 98 21.81 8.92 0.85
N ARG A 99 20.57 9.37 1.03
CA ARG A 99 19.91 9.42 2.34
C ARG A 99 19.84 8.03 2.96
N ASP A 100 19.38 7.05 2.20
CA ASP A 100 19.17 5.70 2.69
C ASP A 100 20.50 5.03 3.02
N ALA A 101 21.53 5.21 2.19
CA ALA A 101 22.89 4.76 2.45
C ALA A 101 23.47 5.42 3.72
N THR A 102 23.21 6.71 3.93
CA THR A 102 23.67 7.45 5.12
C THR A 102 22.93 6.98 6.38
N ARG A 103 21.64 6.64 6.28
CA ARG A 103 20.82 6.16 7.40
C ARG A 103 21.07 4.69 7.74
N ARG A 104 21.59 3.91 6.78
CA ARG A 104 21.79 2.47 6.91
C ARG A 104 22.60 2.04 8.13
N PRO A 105 23.75 2.65 8.48
CA PRO A 105 24.50 2.27 9.67
C PRO A 105 23.69 2.43 10.97
N LEU A 106 22.85 3.47 11.05
CA LEU A 106 21.99 3.68 12.21
C LEU A 106 20.88 2.63 12.26
N THR A 107 20.27 2.29 11.12
CA THR A 107 19.24 1.25 11.04
C THR A 107 19.80 -0.13 11.43
N GLU A 108 20.99 -0.47 10.96
CA GLU A 108 21.68 -1.72 11.30
C GLU A 108 22.01 -1.77 12.80
N TRP A 109 22.46 -0.65 13.39
CA TRP A 109 22.68 -0.56 14.83
C TRP A 109 21.39 -0.68 15.65
N GLU A 110 20.31 -0.01 15.25
CA GLU A 110 19.00 -0.09 15.91
C GLU A 110 18.47 -1.54 15.93
N ALA A 111 18.59 -2.25 14.80
CA ALA A 111 18.21 -3.67 14.71
C ALA A 111 19.06 -4.58 15.61
N GLU A 112 20.37 -4.32 15.70
CA GLU A 112 21.26 -5.05 16.60
C GLU A 112 20.89 -4.79 18.07
N GLN A 113 20.56 -3.56 18.44
CA GLN A 113 20.10 -3.24 19.79
C GLN A 113 18.79 -3.93 20.16
N GLU A 114 17.87 -4.06 19.20
CA GLU A 114 16.63 -4.80 19.41
C GLU A 114 16.91 -6.30 19.65
N ARG A 115 17.83 -6.88 18.87
CA ARG A 115 18.25 -8.27 19.05
C ARG A 115 18.87 -8.52 20.42
N ILE A 116 19.80 -7.65 20.86
CA ILE A 116 20.45 -7.75 22.17
C ILE A 116 19.39 -7.68 23.28
N LYS A 117 18.46 -6.73 23.21
CA LYS A 117 17.39 -6.62 24.21
C LYS A 117 16.49 -7.87 24.24
N ALA A 118 16.17 -8.44 23.09
CA ALA A 118 15.38 -9.66 23.01
C ALA A 118 16.14 -10.86 23.62
N GLU A 119 17.44 -10.97 23.35
CA GLU A 119 18.30 -12.00 23.94
C GLU A 119 18.44 -11.83 25.46
N GLU A 120 18.67 -10.61 25.95
CA GLU A 120 18.71 -10.29 27.38
C GLU A 120 17.40 -10.65 28.07
N ALA A 121 16.26 -10.32 27.46
CA ALA A 121 14.94 -10.72 27.98
C ALA A 121 14.78 -12.25 28.03
N MET A 122 15.24 -12.97 27.01
CA MET A 122 15.20 -14.43 27.01
C MET A 122 16.10 -15.02 28.10
N ASN A 123 17.32 -14.51 28.23
CA ASN A 123 18.26 -14.93 29.26
C ASN A 123 17.72 -14.68 30.67
N ALA A 124 17.04 -13.54 30.90
CA ALA A 124 16.39 -13.24 32.17
C ALA A 124 15.29 -14.27 32.49
N LEU A 125 14.42 -14.58 31.52
CA LEU A 125 13.39 -15.61 31.68
C LEU A 125 14.00 -16.99 31.91
N HIS A 126 15.11 -17.31 31.24
CA HIS A 126 15.81 -18.57 31.43
C HIS A 126 16.40 -18.68 32.84
N ALA A 127 17.02 -17.62 33.35
CA ALA A 127 17.55 -17.57 34.71
C ALA A 127 16.43 -17.76 35.76
N GLU A 128 15.29 -17.08 35.58
CA GLU A 128 14.13 -17.26 36.46
C GLU A 128 13.59 -18.70 36.42
N ALA A 129 13.53 -19.31 35.23
CA ALA A 129 13.11 -20.70 35.08
C ALA A 129 14.06 -21.68 35.78
N LEU A 130 15.38 -21.45 35.71
CA LEU A 130 16.38 -22.26 36.42
C LEU A 130 16.18 -22.16 37.95
N GLU A 131 16.01 -20.95 38.48
CA GLU A 131 15.74 -20.77 39.92
C GLU A 131 14.45 -21.49 40.35
N MET A 132 13.40 -21.44 39.54
CA MET A 132 12.15 -22.13 39.82
C MET A 132 12.33 -23.64 39.79
N ASN A 133 13.07 -24.17 38.82
CA ASN A 133 13.39 -25.60 38.73
C ASN A 133 14.20 -26.07 39.94
N GLU A 134 15.21 -25.31 40.38
CA GLU A 134 15.98 -25.66 41.58
C GLU A 134 15.10 -25.71 42.83
N LYS A 135 14.18 -24.74 43.00
CA LYS A 135 13.22 -24.75 44.11
C LYS A 135 12.31 -25.97 44.04
N PHE A 136 11.84 -26.29 42.85
CA PHE A 136 10.98 -27.44 42.62
C PHE A 136 11.70 -28.77 42.91
N ASP A 137 12.95 -28.93 42.48
CA ASP A 137 13.75 -30.11 42.75
C ASP A 137 14.03 -30.28 44.26
N ARG A 138 14.32 -29.19 44.97
CA ARG A 138 14.46 -29.23 46.44
C ARG A 138 13.18 -29.65 47.13
N GLN A 139 12.03 -29.13 46.70
CA GLN A 139 10.72 -29.52 47.23
C GLN A 139 10.43 -31.00 46.97
N ARG A 140 10.71 -31.48 45.76
CA ARG A 140 10.53 -32.90 45.40
C ARG A 140 11.44 -33.81 46.22
N ALA A 141 12.69 -33.42 46.46
CA ALA A 141 13.62 -34.17 47.30
C ALA A 141 13.11 -34.26 48.75
N ALA A 142 12.67 -33.15 49.34
CA ALA A 142 12.09 -33.13 50.67
C ALA A 142 10.81 -33.98 50.76
N GLN A 143 9.94 -33.91 49.75
CA GLN A 143 8.73 -34.72 49.69
C GLN A 143 9.06 -36.22 49.60
N PHE A 144 10.08 -36.58 48.82
CA PHE A 144 10.52 -37.97 48.69
C PHE A 144 11.02 -38.54 50.02
N GLU A 145 11.75 -37.76 50.82
CA GLU A 145 12.18 -38.16 52.17
C GLU A 145 10.98 -38.39 53.10
N VAL A 146 10.01 -37.46 53.12
CA VAL A 146 8.78 -37.58 53.92
C VAL A 146 7.96 -38.79 53.50
N ASP A 147 7.76 -39.00 52.19
CA ASP A 147 7.03 -40.14 51.66
C ASP A 147 7.72 -41.46 52.02
N HIS A 148 9.06 -41.49 51.99
CA HIS A 148 9.84 -42.65 52.38
C HIS A 148 9.70 -42.97 53.87
N GLU A 149 9.80 -41.98 54.74
CA GLU A 149 9.59 -42.15 56.18
C GLU A 149 8.18 -42.67 56.50
N MET A 150 7.17 -42.12 55.83
CA MET A 150 5.79 -42.55 55.97
C MET A 150 5.61 -44.01 55.52
N ALA A 151 6.23 -44.42 54.41
CA ALA A 151 6.20 -45.81 53.96
C ALA A 151 6.86 -46.77 54.97
N LEU A 152 7.97 -46.38 55.60
CA LEU A 152 8.60 -47.18 56.66
C LEU A 152 7.72 -47.31 57.90
N LEU A 153 7.03 -46.25 58.31
CA LEU A 153 6.11 -46.29 59.44
C LEU A 153 4.91 -47.21 59.15
N MET A 154 4.30 -47.07 57.97
CA MET A 154 3.21 -47.96 57.53
C MET A 154 3.65 -49.43 57.52
N ASN A 155 4.85 -49.73 57.01
CA ASN A 155 5.37 -51.09 57.03
C ASN A 155 5.52 -51.64 58.47
N LYS A 156 6.01 -50.83 59.41
CA LYS A 156 6.12 -51.22 60.82
C LYS A 156 4.75 -51.51 61.45
N ASP A 157 3.74 -50.71 61.14
CA ASP A 157 2.39 -50.94 61.64
C ASP A 157 1.78 -52.21 61.04
N PHE A 158 1.96 -52.45 59.73
CA PHE A 158 1.56 -53.73 59.10
C PHE A 158 2.30 -54.95 59.67
N ASP A 159 3.57 -54.82 60.06
CA ASP A 159 4.32 -55.88 60.73
C ASP A 159 3.77 -56.13 62.14
N ARG A 160 3.48 -55.07 62.92
CA ARG A 160 2.88 -55.17 64.26
C ARG A 160 1.51 -55.85 64.22
N GLU A 161 0.64 -55.43 63.30
CA GLU A 161 -0.67 -56.05 63.11
C GLU A 161 -0.52 -57.54 62.79
N ARG A 162 0.41 -57.91 61.90
CA ARG A 162 0.69 -59.32 61.59
C ARG A 162 1.18 -60.11 62.81
N GLU A 163 2.03 -59.53 63.65
CA GLU A 163 2.49 -60.18 64.89
C GLU A 163 1.36 -60.32 65.93
N GLU A 164 0.50 -59.32 66.06
CA GLU A 164 -0.69 -59.37 66.92
C GLU A 164 -1.66 -60.46 66.45
N GLN A 165 -1.92 -60.55 65.15
CA GLN A 165 -2.74 -61.61 64.58
C GLN A 165 -2.14 -63.01 64.84
N ARG A 166 -0.82 -63.17 64.73
CA ARG A 166 -0.14 -64.44 65.09
C ARG A 166 -0.32 -64.77 66.57
N ARG A 167 -0.11 -63.80 67.47
CA ARG A 167 -0.27 -64.00 68.92
C ARG A 167 -1.70 -64.37 69.30
N LEU A 168 -2.70 -63.73 68.70
CA LEU A 168 -4.11 -64.06 68.89
C LEU A 168 -4.43 -65.49 68.40
N ALA A 169 -3.87 -65.88 67.24
CA ALA A 169 -4.03 -67.24 66.72
C ALA A 169 -3.37 -68.30 67.63
N GLU A 170 -2.19 -68.03 68.19
CA GLU A 170 -1.52 -68.92 69.14
C GLU A 170 -2.26 -69.04 70.48
N GLN A 171 -2.84 -67.93 70.99
CA GLN A 171 -3.67 -67.96 72.19
C GLN A 171 -4.97 -68.74 71.98
N ALA A 172 -5.56 -68.70 70.79
CA ALA A 172 -6.74 -69.48 70.46
C ALA A 172 -6.49 -71.00 70.31
N GLN A 173 -5.22 -71.42 70.21
CA GLN A 173 -4.82 -72.84 70.11
C GLN A 173 -4.42 -73.47 71.46
N ARG A 174 -4.37 -72.71 72.55
CA ARG A 174 -4.13 -73.20 73.92
C ARG A 174 -5.43 -73.41 74.69
#